data_AF-A0AAE3KQQ4-F1
#
_entry.id   AF-A0AAE3KQQ4-F1
#
_cell.length_a   1.000
_cell.length_b   1.000
_cell.length_c   1.000
_cell.angle_alpha   90.00
_cell.angle_beta   90.00
_cell.angle_gamma   90.00
#
_symmetry.space_group_name_H-M   'P 1'
#
loop_
_entity.id
_entity.type
_entity.pdbx_description
1 polymer ?
#
loop_
_entity_poly.entity_id
_entity_poly.type
_entity_poly.pdbx_seq_one_letter_code
_entity_poly.pdbx_strand_id
1 'polypeptide(L)'
;MTKKLSPITIGLLGLTFLLTNCANKAEIATDSTQPVSPTLLATGSASTWSPDGQKIAFVSVRDRNHEIYIMNRDGTGQTRLTNNSYNEYKQIWSQDGKQIAFNSHNNGNNDLYVIAADGTQETQLTNSPESDLDPTWSGDSKFLAFTSFTDVSEAKIYLVKTRE
;
A
#
# COMPACT_ATOMS: atom_id res chain seq x y z
N MET A 1 -27.82 -59.24 -8.60
CA MET A 1 -26.76 -58.23 -8.37
C MET A 1 -25.44 -59.00 -8.39
N THR A 2 -24.41 -58.76 -9.18
CA THR A 2 -23.97 -57.66 -10.04
C THR A 2 -22.85 -58.28 -10.91
N LYS A 3 -22.82 -58.02 -12.22
CA LYS A 3 -21.71 -58.46 -13.10
C LYS A 3 -20.43 -57.76 -12.64
N LYS A 4 -19.44 -58.52 -12.17
CA LYS A 4 -18.06 -58.03 -11.99
C LYS A 4 -17.44 -57.82 -13.36
N LEU A 5 -17.16 -56.57 -13.70
CA LEU A 5 -16.29 -56.21 -14.81
C LEU A 5 -14.86 -56.10 -14.27
N SER A 6 -13.94 -56.86 -14.86
CA SER A 6 -12.51 -56.80 -14.60
C SER A 6 -11.84 -55.80 -15.56
N PRO A 7 -11.23 -54.71 -15.08
CA PRO A 7 -10.47 -53.81 -15.94
C PRO A 7 -9.10 -54.38 -16.32
N ILE A 8 -8.68 -53.97 -17.51
CA ILE A 8 -7.58 -54.41 -18.35
C ILE A 8 -6.27 -53.70 -17.95
N THR A 9 -5.15 -54.42 -17.96
CA THR A 9 -3.79 -53.87 -17.80
C THR A 9 -3.08 -53.76 -19.14
N ILE A 10 -2.61 -52.56 -19.55
CA ILE A 10 -1.56 -52.42 -20.58
C ILE A 10 -0.64 -51.21 -20.26
N GLY A 11 0.65 -51.50 -20.04
CA GLY A 11 1.80 -50.75 -20.60
C GLY A 11 2.28 -49.46 -19.92
N LEU A 12 3.53 -49.47 -19.44
CA LEU A 12 4.25 -48.38 -18.77
C LEU A 12 5.04 -47.49 -19.77
N LEU A 13 5.08 -46.18 -19.47
CA LEU A 13 6.08 -45.13 -19.78
C LEU A 13 6.45 -44.78 -21.24
N GLY A 14 6.25 -43.51 -21.58
CA GLY A 14 6.87 -42.81 -22.72
C GLY A 14 6.36 -41.37 -22.83
N LEU A 15 7.00 -40.44 -22.12
CA LEU A 15 6.64 -39.02 -22.13
C LEU A 15 7.24 -38.34 -23.38
N THR A 16 6.40 -37.87 -24.30
CA THR A 16 6.78 -36.94 -25.38
C THR A 16 5.65 -35.94 -25.58
N PHE A 17 5.94 -34.65 -25.42
CA PHE A 17 5.10 -33.59 -25.97
C PHE A 17 5.91 -32.78 -26.97
N LEU A 18 5.40 -32.75 -28.20
CA LEU A 18 5.95 -32.07 -29.36
C LEU A 18 5.64 -30.56 -29.27
N LEU A 19 6.61 -29.73 -29.65
CA LEU A 19 6.45 -28.30 -29.85
C LEU A 19 5.69 -28.06 -31.16
N THR A 20 4.56 -27.33 -31.10
CA THR A 20 3.92 -26.73 -32.27
C THR A 20 4.01 -25.22 -32.17
N ASN A 21 4.80 -24.64 -33.06
CA ASN A 21 4.91 -23.21 -33.32
C ASN A 21 3.83 -22.81 -34.34
N CYS A 22 3.08 -21.75 -34.07
CA CYS A 22 2.49 -20.91 -35.11
C CYS A 22 2.27 -19.50 -34.54
N ALA A 23 3.01 -18.55 -35.11
CA ALA A 23 2.87 -17.13 -34.84
C ALA A 23 1.46 -16.65 -35.18
N ASN A 24 0.82 -15.94 -34.23
CA ASN A 24 -0.13 -14.90 -34.56
C ASN A 24 0.31 -13.61 -33.86
N LYS A 25 0.78 -12.72 -34.72
CA LYS A 25 1.05 -11.31 -34.59
C LYS A 25 0.06 -10.64 -33.62
N ALA A 26 0.53 -10.30 -32.41
CA ALA A 26 -0.14 -9.28 -31.62
C ALA A 26 0.14 -7.95 -32.34
N GLU A 27 -0.87 -7.43 -33.02
CA GLU A 27 -0.83 -6.10 -33.61
C GLU A 27 -0.53 -5.07 -32.52
N ILE A 28 0.38 -4.16 -32.81
CA ILE A 28 0.53 -2.91 -32.09
C ILE A 28 -0.77 -2.15 -32.34
N ALA A 29 -1.69 -2.18 -31.38
CA ALA A 29 -2.75 -1.20 -31.34
C ALA A 29 -2.10 0.15 -31.04
N THR A 30 -1.81 0.91 -32.11
CA THR A 30 -1.62 2.35 -32.03
C THR A 30 -2.97 2.97 -31.71
N ASP A 31 -3.43 2.84 -30.47
CA ASP A 31 -4.42 3.75 -29.92
C ASP A 31 -3.69 4.76 -29.05
N SER A 32 -3.79 6.01 -29.45
CA SER A 32 -3.06 7.16 -28.97
C SER A 32 -3.54 7.61 -27.60
N THR A 33 -3.32 6.79 -26.57
CA THR A 33 -3.37 7.24 -25.18
C THR A 33 -1.95 7.30 -24.66
N GLN A 34 -1.40 8.51 -24.69
CA GLN A 34 -0.18 8.86 -23.97
C GLN A 34 -0.25 8.24 -22.56
N PRO A 35 0.85 7.67 -22.03
CA PRO A 35 0.84 7.31 -20.62
C PRO A 35 0.58 8.59 -19.82
N VAL A 36 -0.55 8.67 -19.12
CA VAL A 36 -0.69 9.58 -17.99
C VAL A 36 0.22 9.07 -16.89
N SER A 37 1.54 9.24 -17.08
CA SER A 37 2.49 9.15 -15.99
C SER A 37 2.10 10.26 -15.01
N PRO A 38 1.57 9.95 -13.82
CA PRO A 38 1.77 10.90 -12.74
C PRO A 38 3.29 11.07 -12.65
N THR A 39 3.80 12.28 -12.86
CA THR A 39 5.23 12.56 -12.75
C THR A 39 5.66 12.25 -11.31
N LEU A 40 6.06 11.00 -11.10
CA LEU A 40 6.36 10.42 -9.82
C LEU A 40 7.83 10.70 -9.56
N LEU A 41 8.12 11.79 -8.85
CA LEU A 41 9.41 11.96 -8.20
C LEU A 41 9.43 11.06 -6.95
N ALA A 42 9.37 9.74 -7.13
CA ALA A 42 9.47 8.78 -6.03
C ALA A 42 10.92 8.31 -5.88
N THR A 43 11.66 8.99 -5.01
CA THR A 43 12.81 8.38 -4.34
C THR A 43 12.31 7.86 -2.99
N GLY A 44 11.93 6.58 -2.94
CA GLY A 44 11.51 5.85 -1.73
C GLY A 44 10.00 5.91 -1.44
N SER A 45 9.23 4.98 -2.01
CA SER A 45 7.83 4.65 -1.66
C SER A 45 6.87 5.83 -1.45
N ALA A 46 6.77 6.75 -2.40
CA ALA A 46 5.83 7.88 -2.31
C ALA A 46 4.33 7.48 -2.45
N SER A 47 4.03 6.21 -2.76
CA SER A 47 2.67 5.69 -2.93
C SER A 47 2.52 4.25 -2.45
N THR A 48 1.36 3.91 -1.90
CA THR A 48 1.02 2.56 -1.40
C THR A 48 -0.38 2.13 -1.88
N TRP A 49 -0.55 0.83 -2.13
CA TRP A 49 -1.84 0.25 -2.51
C TRP A 49 -2.69 -0.06 -1.28
N SER A 50 -4.01 0.13 -1.39
CA SER A 50 -4.94 -0.46 -0.43
C SER A 50 -4.85 -2.00 -0.49
N PRO A 51 -5.18 -2.72 0.60
CA PRO A 51 -5.06 -4.18 0.64
C PRO A 51 -5.91 -4.91 -0.42
N ASP A 52 -7.05 -4.31 -0.81
CA ASP A 52 -7.91 -4.82 -1.87
C ASP A 52 -7.42 -4.47 -3.30
N GLY A 53 -6.36 -3.66 -3.41
CA GLY A 53 -5.78 -3.20 -4.68
C GLY A 53 -6.62 -2.15 -5.42
N GLN A 54 -7.70 -1.64 -4.83
CA GLN A 54 -8.64 -0.75 -5.52
C GLN A 54 -8.25 0.73 -5.44
N LYS A 55 -7.44 1.11 -4.45
CA LYS A 55 -7.01 2.48 -4.21
C LYS A 55 -5.50 2.60 -4.05
N ILE A 56 -5.00 3.79 -4.33
CA ILE A 56 -3.62 4.19 -4.10
C ILE A 56 -3.63 5.38 -3.16
N ALA A 57 -2.87 5.31 -2.06
CA ALA A 57 -2.56 6.47 -1.24
C ALA A 57 -1.19 7.02 -1.61
N PHE A 58 -1.07 8.33 -1.79
CA PHE A 58 0.16 8.99 -2.24
C PHE A 58 0.32 10.37 -1.60
N VAL A 59 1.56 10.87 -1.52
CA VAL A 59 1.84 12.23 -1.05
C VAL A 59 1.92 13.18 -2.23
N SER A 60 1.34 14.36 -2.11
CA SER A 60 1.43 15.42 -3.13
C SER A 60 1.66 16.78 -2.48
N VAL A 61 2.51 17.59 -3.14
CA VAL A 61 2.79 18.99 -2.75
C VAL A 61 1.94 20.01 -3.50
N ARG A 62 0.84 19.56 -4.12
CA ARG A 62 0.02 20.40 -5.01
C ARG A 62 -0.69 21.55 -4.26
N ASP A 63 -0.87 21.38 -2.96
CA ASP A 63 -1.53 22.35 -2.08
C ASP A 63 -0.56 23.05 -1.10
N ARG A 64 0.71 23.22 -1.51
CA ARG A 64 1.82 23.97 -0.85
C ARG A 64 2.68 23.18 0.14
N ASN A 65 2.11 22.24 0.88
CA ASN A 65 2.80 21.31 1.79
C ASN A 65 2.59 19.86 1.35
N HIS A 66 3.34 18.92 1.94
CA HIS A 66 3.17 17.49 1.66
C HIS A 66 1.88 17.01 2.31
N GLU A 67 0.94 16.56 1.49
CA GLU A 67 -0.37 16.12 1.97
C GLU A 67 -0.70 14.74 1.40
N ILE A 68 -1.46 13.94 2.16
CA ILE A 68 -1.89 12.61 1.74
C ILE A 68 -3.14 12.72 0.88
N TYR A 69 -3.10 12.06 -0.26
CA TYR A 69 -4.22 11.88 -1.17
C TYR A 69 -4.49 10.41 -1.37
N ILE A 70 -5.72 10.10 -1.75
CA ILE A 70 -6.11 8.81 -2.31
C ILE A 70 -6.67 8.97 -3.71
N MET A 71 -6.55 7.92 -4.51
CA MET A 71 -7.18 7.82 -5.81
C MET A 71 -7.57 6.38 -6.11
N ASN A 72 -8.43 6.19 -7.10
CA ASN A 72 -8.75 4.87 -7.63
C ASN A 72 -7.52 4.29 -8.36
N ARG A 73 -7.50 2.96 -8.52
CA ARG A 73 -6.45 2.24 -9.27
C ARG A 73 -6.19 2.76 -10.68
N ASP A 74 -7.20 3.31 -11.34
CA ASP A 74 -7.10 3.91 -12.67
C ASP A 74 -6.64 5.38 -12.67
N GLY A 75 -6.33 5.93 -11.49
CA GLY A 75 -5.89 7.32 -11.30
C GLY A 75 -7.03 8.34 -11.15
N THR A 76 -8.28 7.92 -11.30
CA THR A 76 -9.46 8.80 -11.14
C THR A 76 -9.82 9.01 -9.67
N GLY A 77 -10.73 9.95 -9.39
CA GLY A 77 -11.28 10.14 -8.05
C GLY A 77 -10.24 10.56 -7.02
N GLN A 78 -9.34 11.47 -7.39
CA GLN A 78 -8.30 11.97 -6.49
C GLN A 78 -8.93 12.83 -5.39
N THR A 79 -8.72 12.46 -4.13
CA THR A 79 -9.24 13.15 -2.95
C THR A 79 -8.12 13.40 -1.97
N ARG A 80 -8.06 14.61 -1.42
CA ARG A 80 -7.15 14.99 -0.34
C ARG A 80 -7.70 14.46 0.99
N LEU A 81 -6.89 13.76 1.76
CA LEU A 81 -7.28 13.22 3.06
C LEU A 81 -6.86 14.11 4.23
N THR A 82 -5.63 14.62 4.20
CA THR A 82 -5.10 15.50 5.25
C THR A 82 -5.14 16.95 4.77
N ASN A 83 -5.41 17.90 5.66
CA ASN A 83 -5.43 19.32 5.32
C ASN A 83 -5.05 20.18 6.52
N ASN A 84 -3.75 20.29 6.76
CA ASN A 84 -3.22 21.04 7.90
C ASN A 84 -1.95 21.82 7.46
N SER A 85 -1.18 22.36 8.41
CA SER A 85 0.03 23.14 8.12
C SER A 85 1.34 22.33 8.19
N TYR A 86 1.24 21.04 8.48
CA TYR A 86 2.36 20.12 8.69
C TYR A 86 2.77 19.47 7.37
N ASN A 87 3.75 18.56 7.41
CA ASN A 87 4.10 17.77 6.25
C ASN A 87 3.90 16.29 6.54
N GLU A 88 3.11 15.63 5.71
CA GLU A 88 2.76 14.23 5.86
C GLU A 88 3.65 13.31 5.03
N TYR A 89 4.10 12.21 5.65
CA TYR A 89 5.02 11.26 5.05
C TYR A 89 4.72 9.81 5.47
N LYS A 90 5.31 8.86 4.73
CA LYS A 90 5.35 7.42 5.09
C LYS A 90 3.95 6.82 5.36
N GLN A 91 2.99 7.17 4.53
CA GLN A 91 1.63 6.68 4.64
C GLN A 91 1.51 5.18 4.32
N ILE A 92 0.78 4.44 5.15
CA ILE A 92 0.56 3.00 5.03
C ILE A 92 -0.89 2.61 5.37
N TRP A 93 -1.48 1.74 4.55
CA TRP A 93 -2.83 1.21 4.78
C TRP A 93 -2.85 0.21 5.92
N SER A 94 -3.89 0.25 6.75
CA SER A 94 -4.26 -0.85 7.62
C SER A 94 -4.62 -2.08 6.78
N GLN A 95 -4.41 -3.29 7.31
CA GLN A 95 -4.67 -4.53 6.57
C GLN A 95 -6.15 -4.75 6.26
N ASP A 96 -7.04 -4.17 7.06
CA ASP A 96 -8.47 -4.15 6.80
C ASP A 96 -8.92 -3.06 5.80
N GLY A 97 -7.99 -2.21 5.33
CA GLY A 97 -8.24 -1.16 4.34
C GLY A 97 -9.07 0.01 4.85
N LYS A 98 -9.33 0.11 6.16
CA LYS A 98 -10.19 1.17 6.73
C LYS A 98 -9.45 2.43 7.13
N GLN A 99 -8.16 2.32 7.41
CA GLN A 99 -7.36 3.41 7.95
C GLN A 99 -6.04 3.53 7.20
N ILE A 100 -5.45 4.73 7.29
CA ILE A 100 -4.10 5.02 6.83
C ILE A 100 -3.34 5.59 8.03
N ALA A 101 -2.21 4.99 8.37
CA ALA A 101 -1.26 5.54 9.33
C ALA A 101 -0.18 6.32 8.60
N PHE A 102 0.33 7.39 9.20
CA PHE A 102 1.34 8.25 8.61
C PHE A 102 2.10 9.03 9.67
N ASN A 103 3.23 9.62 9.27
CA ASN A 103 3.98 10.56 10.08
C ASN A 103 3.53 11.96 9.69
N SER A 104 3.25 12.81 10.67
CA SER A 104 3.03 14.23 10.44
C SER A 104 4.16 15.03 11.08
N HIS A 105 4.83 15.84 10.27
CA HIS A 105 5.99 16.63 10.68
C HIS A 105 5.61 18.08 10.96
N ASN A 106 5.76 18.51 12.21
CA ASN A 106 5.57 19.89 12.63
C ASN A 106 6.88 20.51 13.13
N ASN A 107 7.54 21.28 12.26
CA ASN A 107 8.67 22.18 12.58
C ASN A 107 9.69 21.65 13.62
N GLY A 108 10.11 20.39 13.48
CA GLY A 108 11.17 19.81 14.31
C GLY A 108 10.84 18.47 14.95
N ASN A 109 9.56 18.06 14.98
CA ASN A 109 9.18 16.72 15.45
C ASN A 109 8.27 15.98 14.46
N ASN A 110 8.34 14.64 14.48
CA ASN A 110 7.41 13.77 13.79
C ASN A 110 6.59 12.99 14.81
N ASP A 111 5.27 13.03 14.66
CA ASP A 111 4.34 12.25 15.45
C ASP A 111 3.53 11.34 14.51
N LEU A 112 3.03 10.23 15.05
CA LEU A 112 2.21 9.30 14.29
C LEU A 112 0.75 9.68 14.35
N TYR A 113 0.09 9.57 13.21
CA TYR A 113 -1.33 9.82 13.04
C TYR A 113 -1.98 8.64 12.33
N VAL A 114 -3.29 8.51 12.55
CA VAL A 114 -4.18 7.68 11.73
C VAL A 114 -5.35 8.50 11.23
N ILE A 115 -5.81 8.19 10.03
CA ILE A 115 -7.01 8.76 9.42
C ILE A 115 -7.83 7.66 8.77
N ALA A 116 -9.15 7.77 8.80
CA ALA A 116 -10.00 6.84 8.06
C ALA A 116 -9.79 7.01 6.55
N ALA A 117 -9.99 5.94 5.79
CA ALA A 117 -9.81 5.92 4.34
C ALA A 117 -10.75 6.87 3.57
N ASP A 118 -11.82 7.35 4.21
CA ASP A 118 -12.72 8.37 3.68
C ASP A 118 -12.31 9.81 4.05
N GLY A 119 -11.21 9.98 4.77
CA GLY A 119 -10.68 11.27 5.23
C GLY A 119 -11.27 11.74 6.56
N THR A 120 -12.08 10.93 7.23
CA THR A 120 -12.64 11.28 8.55
C THR A 120 -11.75 10.81 9.70
N GLN A 121 -12.05 11.29 10.91
CA GLN A 121 -11.51 10.75 12.17
C GLN A 121 -9.97 10.78 12.28
N GLU A 122 -9.32 11.78 11.68
CA GLU A 122 -7.89 12.01 11.88
C GLU A 122 -7.58 12.11 13.39
N THR A 123 -6.63 11.30 13.85
CA THR A 123 -6.27 11.16 15.26
C THR A 123 -4.76 11.06 15.40
N GLN A 124 -4.19 11.91 16.27
CA GLN A 124 -2.81 11.80 16.73
C GLN A 124 -2.66 10.61 17.68
N LEU A 125 -1.68 9.74 17.43
CA LEU A 125 -1.39 8.54 18.24
C LEU A 125 -0.21 8.74 19.17
N THR A 126 0.79 9.50 18.76
CA THR A 126 1.96 9.84 19.59
C THR A 126 2.10 11.35 19.72
N ASN A 127 2.63 11.79 20.84
CA ASN A 127 2.84 13.22 21.16
C ASN A 127 3.99 13.30 22.18
N SER A 128 5.18 12.96 21.72
CA SER A 128 6.38 12.94 22.56
C SER A 128 7.42 13.92 22.01
N PRO A 129 8.38 14.40 22.83
CA PRO A 129 9.48 15.22 22.33
C PRO A 129 10.37 14.50 21.30
N GLU A 130 10.38 13.18 21.33
CA GLU A 130 11.08 12.30 20.38
C GLU A 130 10.34 12.21 19.05
N SER A 131 11.12 12.00 17.97
CA SER A 131 10.53 11.78 16.65
C SER A 131 10.13 10.32 16.46
N ASP A 132 8.86 10.11 16.17
CA ASP A 132 8.27 8.82 15.88
C ASP A 132 8.07 8.65 14.36
N LEU A 133 8.65 7.60 13.82
CA LEU A 133 8.79 7.37 12.38
C LEU A 133 8.51 5.92 11.99
N ASP A 134 8.40 5.72 10.68
CA ASP A 134 8.27 4.43 10.01
C ASP A 134 7.24 3.48 10.65
N PRO A 135 5.96 3.90 10.72
CA PRO A 135 4.88 3.06 11.23
C PRO A 135 4.73 1.80 10.36
N THR A 136 4.32 0.70 10.98
CA THR A 136 3.86 -0.52 10.29
C THR A 136 2.71 -1.17 11.06
N TRP A 137 1.66 -1.57 10.34
CA TRP A 137 0.49 -2.22 10.94
C TRP A 137 0.79 -3.66 11.36
N SER A 138 0.22 -4.07 12.49
CA SER A 138 0.03 -5.48 12.82
C SER A 138 -0.91 -6.14 11.81
N GLY A 139 -0.78 -7.46 11.64
CA GLY A 139 -1.61 -8.22 10.69
C GLY A 139 -3.12 -8.14 10.96
N ASP A 140 -3.52 -7.82 12.18
CA ASP A 140 -4.92 -7.66 12.62
C ASP A 140 -5.40 -6.19 12.64
N SER A 141 -4.58 -5.24 12.18
CA SER A 141 -4.89 -3.79 12.12
C SER A 141 -5.20 -3.12 13.47
N LYS A 142 -4.78 -3.70 14.60
CA LYS A 142 -5.03 -3.13 15.95
C LYS A 142 -3.87 -2.36 16.54
N PHE A 143 -2.67 -2.60 16.02
CA PHE A 143 -1.44 -2.00 16.51
C PHE A 143 -0.61 -1.43 15.36
N LEU A 144 0.15 -0.39 15.69
CA LEU A 144 1.25 0.09 14.89
C LEU A 144 2.55 -0.16 15.64
N ALA A 145 3.51 -0.80 14.98
CA ALA A 145 4.91 -0.73 15.38
C ALA A 145 5.55 0.50 14.75
N PHE A 146 6.47 1.14 15.46
CA PHE A 146 7.16 2.32 14.97
C PHE A 146 8.52 2.48 15.62
N THR A 147 9.37 3.30 15.00
CA THR A 147 10.68 3.65 15.53
C THR A 147 10.60 5.02 16.18
N SER A 148 11.02 5.13 17.45
CA SER A 148 11.15 6.39 18.15
C SER A 148 12.64 6.72 18.35
N PHE A 149 13.02 7.95 18.02
CA PHE A 149 14.39 8.44 18.08
C PHE A 149 14.51 9.48 19.18
N THR A 150 15.22 9.12 20.26
CA THR A 150 15.60 10.08 21.31
C THR A 150 16.71 11.03 20.84
N ASP A 151 17.61 10.52 20.00
CA ASP A 151 18.64 11.25 19.26
C ASP A 151 19.16 10.39 18.09
N VAL A 152 20.20 10.85 17.37
CA VAL A 152 20.78 10.13 16.22
C VAL A 152 21.51 8.82 16.59
N SER A 153 21.69 8.53 17.88
CA SER A 153 22.46 7.39 18.38
C SER A 153 21.62 6.30 19.01
N GLU A 154 20.38 6.59 19.41
CA GLU A 154 19.45 5.61 19.96
C GLU A 154 18.09 5.63 19.27
N ALA A 155 17.74 4.48 18.67
CA ALA A 155 16.43 4.21 18.12
C ALA A 155 15.80 3.02 18.87
N LYS A 156 14.54 3.15 19.26
CA LYS A 156 13.77 2.09 19.93
C LYS A 156 12.52 1.78 19.15
N ILE A 157 12.12 0.50 19.16
CA ILE A 157 10.87 0.06 18.53
C ILE A 157 9.77 0.00 19.59
N TYR A 158 8.65 0.65 19.29
CA TYR A 158 7.48 0.71 20.16
C TYR A 158 6.25 0.15 19.45
N LEU A 159 5.22 -0.17 20.24
CA LEU A 159 3.88 -0.53 19.76
C LEU A 159 2.87 0.46 20.32
N VAL A 160 1.96 0.97 19.48
CA VAL A 160 0.81 1.77 19.89
C VAL A 160 -0.48 1.15 19.38
N LYS A 161 -1.55 1.20 20.18
CA LYS A 161 -2.88 0.67 19.84
C LYS A 161 -3.69 1.73 19.08
N THR A 162 -4.36 1.34 17.99
CA THR A 162 -5.00 2.26 17.04
C THR A 162 -6.53 2.42 17.21
N ARG A 163 -7.00 2.31 18.46
CA ARG A 163 -8.42 2.26 18.89
C ARG A 163 -9.19 1.01 18.39
N GLU A 164 -10.28 0.67 19.11
CA GLU A 164 -11.17 -0.47 18.85
C GLU A 164 -12.45 -0.04 18.12
#